data_AF-A0A7C2PTA4-F1
#
_entry.id   AF-A0A7C2PTA4-F1
#
_cell.length_a   1.000
_cell.length_b   1.000
_cell.length_c   1.000
_cell.angle_alpha   90.00
_cell.angle_beta   90.00
_cell.angle_gamma   90.00
#
_symmetry.space_group_name_H-M   'P 1'
#
loop_
_entity.id
_entity.type
_entity.pdbx_description
1 polymer ?
#
loop_
_entity_poly.entity_id
_entity_poly.type
_entity_poly.pdbx_seq_one_letter_code
_entity_poly.pdbx_strand_id
1 'polypeptide(L)'
;MYNKASYRFASKDFGNRLGKDTKVYLGSAEVAAVTALFGRLPSKEEYLEIVNKKITDANKESVYKYLNFDQVSAEELETMVK
;
A
#
# COMPACT_ATOMS: atom_id res chain seq x y z
N MET A 1 18.37 8.83 -17.87
CA MET A 1 17.26 7.84 -17.93
C MET A 1 16.90 7.43 -16.50
N TYR A 2 15.90 8.07 -15.90
CA TYR A 2 15.40 7.65 -14.59
C TYR A 2 14.56 6.38 -14.77
N ASN A 3 15.10 5.23 -14.39
CA ASN A 3 14.35 3.97 -14.27
C ASN A 3 13.29 4.15 -13.16
N LYS A 4 12.10 4.65 -13.49
CA LYS A 4 10.97 4.73 -12.56
C LYS A 4 10.37 3.33 -12.39
N ALA A 5 10.80 2.60 -11.37
CA ALA A 5 10.08 1.42 -10.92
C ALA A 5 8.73 1.86 -10.33
N SER A 6 7.63 1.31 -10.84
CA SER A 6 6.28 1.62 -10.37
C SER A 6 5.65 0.34 -9.79
N TYR A 7 5.24 0.40 -8.52
CA TYR A 7 4.59 -0.72 -7.83
C TYR A 7 3.07 -0.55 -7.88
N ARG A 8 2.35 -1.64 -8.13
CA ARG A 8 0.88 -1.67 -8.24
C ARG A 8 0.35 -2.87 -7.45
N PHE A 9 -0.71 -2.64 -6.69
CA PHE A 9 -1.53 -3.71 -6.13
C PHE A 9 -2.59 -4.10 -7.16
N ALA A 10 -2.34 -5.16 -7.93
CA ALA A 10 -3.29 -5.66 -8.93
C ALA A 10 -3.17 -7.19 -9.01
N SER A 11 -4.26 -7.90 -9.32
CA SER A 11 -4.22 -9.36 -9.55
C SER A 11 -3.84 -9.74 -10.98
N LYS A 12 -3.66 -8.76 -11.88
CA LYS A 12 -3.28 -8.95 -13.28
C LYS A 12 -2.28 -7.88 -13.71
N ASP A 13 -1.26 -8.31 -14.44
CA ASP A 13 -0.23 -7.46 -15.02
C ASP A 13 -0.76 -6.84 -16.34
N PHE A 14 -1.10 -5.55 -16.31
CA PHE A 14 -1.54 -4.82 -17.49
C PHE A 14 -0.34 -4.12 -18.14
N GLY A 15 0.45 -4.89 -18.90
CA GLY A 15 1.54 -4.34 -19.71
C GLY A 15 1.06 -3.17 -20.60
N ASN A 16 1.87 -2.11 -20.70
CA ASN A 16 1.67 -0.89 -21.50
C ASN A 16 0.69 0.19 -20.99
N ARG A 17 0.12 0.11 -19.78
CA ARG A 17 -0.73 1.21 -19.27
C ARG A 17 0.02 2.34 -18.55
N LEU A 18 1.29 2.14 -18.21
CA LEU A 18 2.11 3.07 -17.40
C LEU A 18 3.27 3.76 -18.14
N GLY A 19 3.63 3.30 -19.33
CA GLY A 19 4.71 3.86 -20.15
C GLY A 19 5.66 2.79 -20.73
N LYS A 20 6.22 3.07 -21.91
CA LYS A 20 7.23 2.21 -22.57
C LYS A 20 8.43 2.04 -21.65
N ASP A 21 8.94 0.82 -21.49
CA ASP A 21 10.05 0.41 -20.61
C ASP A 21 9.83 0.52 -19.09
N THR A 22 8.58 0.61 -18.63
CA THR A 22 8.29 0.59 -17.18
C THR A 22 8.25 -0.84 -16.65
N LYS A 23 9.12 -1.17 -15.68
CA LYS A 23 9.05 -2.43 -14.94
C LYS A 23 8.01 -2.33 -13.83
N VAL A 24 6.98 -3.16 -13.91
CA VAL A 24 5.92 -3.26 -12.90
C VAL A 24 6.23 -4.44 -12.00
N TYR A 25 6.15 -4.21 -10.69
CA TYR A 25 6.38 -5.23 -9.68
C TYR A 25 5.12 -5.39 -8.83
N LEU A 26 4.73 -6.64 -8.64
CA LEU A 26 3.61 -7.04 -7.79
C LEU A 26 4.11 -7.20 -6.35
N GLY A 27 3.47 -6.50 -5.42
CA GLY A 27 3.83 -6.51 -4.00
C GLY A 27 2.68 -6.06 -3.11
N SER A 28 2.86 -6.21 -1.80
CA SER A 28 1.89 -5.71 -0.81
C SER A 28 1.81 -4.18 -0.84
N ALA A 29 0.70 -3.62 -0.32
CA ALA A 29 0.54 -2.18 -0.16
C ALA A 29 1.66 -1.56 0.69
N GLU A 30 2.17 -2.29 1.67
CA GLU A 30 3.27 -1.88 2.55
C GLU A 30 4.58 -1.75 1.77
N VAL A 31 4.92 -2.75 0.94
CA VAL A 31 6.12 -2.70 0.09
C VAL A 31 6.02 -1.54 -0.92
N ALA A 32 4.84 -1.30 -1.47
CA ALA A 32 4.60 -0.18 -2.37
C ALA A 32 4.79 1.18 -1.65
N ALA A 33 4.27 1.32 -0.43
CA ALA A 33 4.43 2.53 0.38
C ALA A 33 5.89 2.79 0.76
N VAL A 34 6.62 1.75 1.20
CA VAL A 34 8.05 1.87 1.51
C VAL A 34 8.88 2.23 0.27
N THR A 35 8.59 1.60 -0.87
CA THR A 35 9.26 1.93 -2.13
C THR A 35 8.96 3.36 -2.58
N ALA A 36 7.72 3.85 -2.37
CA ALA A 36 7.36 5.24 -2.65
C ALA A 36 8.10 6.24 -1.75
N LEU A 37 8.36 5.89 -0.49
CA LEU A 37 9.16 6.71 0.43
C LEU A 37 10.62 6.83 -0.02
N PHE A 38 11.21 5.74 -0.51
CA PHE A 38 12.62 5.71 -0.93
C PHE A 38 12.84 6.12 -2.39
N GLY A 39 11.83 6.05 -3.25
CA GLY A 39 11.97 6.23 -4.70
C GLY A 39 12.76 5.11 -5.41
N ARG A 40 13.05 4.01 -4.71
CA ARG A 40 13.73 2.80 -5.19
C ARG A 40 13.24 1.57 -4.44
N LEU A 41 13.54 0.37 -4.94
CA LEU A 41 13.29 -0.86 -4.20
C LEU A 41 14.17 -0.89 -2.93
N PRO A 42 13.56 -1.05 -1.73
CA PRO A 42 14.31 -1.19 -0.48
C PRO A 42 14.99 -2.55 -0.37
N SER A 43 16.02 -2.66 0.48
CA SER A 43 16.50 -3.96 0.97
C SER A 43 15.50 -4.57 1.95
N LYS A 44 15.66 -5.86 2.26
CA LYS A 44 14.81 -6.55 3.24
C LYS A 44 14.91 -5.88 4.62
N GLU A 45 16.10 -5.48 5.02
CA GLU A 45 16.39 -4.85 6.30
C GLU A 45 15.74 -3.47 6.39
N GLU A 46 15.89 -2.64 5.34
CA GLU A 46 15.26 -1.31 5.26
C GLU A 46 13.72 -1.40 5.31
N TYR A 47 13.15 -2.40 4.64
CA TYR A 47 11.72 -2.68 4.69
C TYR A 47 11.26 -3.02 6.11
N LEU A 48 11.92 -3.98 6.75
CA LEU A 48 11.55 -4.42 8.11
C LEU A 48 11.71 -3.30 9.13
N GLU A 49 12.73 -2.45 9.01
CA GLU A 49 12.92 -1.31 9.91
C GLU A 49 11.74 -0.33 9.82
N ILE A 50 11.35 0.08 8.60
CA ILE A 50 10.26 1.03 8.41
C ILE A 50 8.92 0.44 8.84
N VAL A 51 8.65 -0.81 8.46
CA VAL A 51 7.40 -1.48 8.81
C VAL A 51 7.28 -1.65 10.32
N ASN A 52 8.31 -2.13 11.01
CA ASN A 52 8.27 -2.29 12.48
C ASN A 52 8.19 -0.94 13.21
N LYS A 53 8.75 0.13 12.63
CA LYS A 53 8.67 1.47 13.21
C LYS A 53 7.28 2.10 13.02
N LYS A 54 6.60 1.82 11.91
CA LYS A 54 5.32 2.43 11.55
C LYS A 54 4.11 1.58 11.98
N ILE A 55 4.23 0.26 11.97
CA ILE A 55 3.22 -0.71 12.39
C ILE A 55 3.73 -1.32 13.71
N THR A 56 3.30 -0.72 14.82
CA THR A 56 3.60 -1.20 16.16
C THR A 56 2.45 -2.07 16.66
N ASP A 57 2.69 -2.94 17.64
CA ASP A 57 1.61 -3.77 18.20
C ASP A 57 0.42 -2.94 18.72
N ALA A 58 0.69 -1.70 19.16
CA ALA A 58 -0.33 -0.77 19.65
C ALA A 58 -1.22 -0.17 18.55
N ASN A 59 -0.73 -0.04 17.31
CA ASN A 59 -1.51 0.53 16.19
C ASN A 59 -1.94 -0.51 15.16
N LYS A 60 -1.44 -1.75 15.28
CA LYS A 60 -1.75 -2.84 14.37
C LYS A 60 -3.25 -3.09 14.22
N GLU A 61 -3.99 -3.05 15.32
CA GLU A 61 -5.45 -3.26 15.31
C GLU A 61 -6.21 -2.15 14.59
N SER A 62 -5.75 -0.90 14.68
CA SER A 62 -6.38 0.22 13.97
C SER A 62 -6.00 0.26 12.50
N VAL A 63 -4.78 -0.16 12.16
CA VAL A 63 -4.29 -0.24 10.77
C VAL A 63 -5.00 -1.36 9.99
N TYR A 64 -5.22 -2.52 10.61
CA TYR A 64 -5.88 -3.67 9.96
C TYR A 64 -7.35 -3.81 10.39
N LYS A 65 -8.08 -2.70 10.46
CA LYS A 65 -9.51 -2.72 10.76
C LYS A 65 -10.33 -2.98 9.49
N TYR A 66 -11.11 -4.06 9.50
CA TYR A 66 -12.10 -4.32 8.45
C TYR A 66 -13.29 -3.37 8.57
N LEU A 67 -13.82 -2.96 7.42
CA LEU A 67 -15.05 -2.20 7.37
C LEU A 67 -16.25 -3.15 7.47
N ASN A 68 -16.73 -3.33 8.70
CA ASN A 68 -17.89 -4.17 9.03
C ASN A 68 -19.15 -3.31 9.09
N PHE A 69 -19.91 -3.22 7.99
CA PHE A 69 -21.10 -2.37 7.89
C PHE A 69 -22.21 -2.71 8.88
N ASP A 70 -22.25 -3.95 9.37
CA ASP A 70 -23.16 -4.42 10.41
C ASP A 70 -22.83 -3.89 11.82
N GLN A 71 -21.60 -3.42 12.02
CA GLN A 71 -21.10 -2.86 13.30
C GLN A 71 -21.05 -1.33 13.29
N VAL A 72 -21.46 -0.69 12.19
CA VAL A 72 -21.46 0.77 12.02
C VAL A 72 -22.90 1.28 12.12
N SER A 73 -23.10 2.35 12.88
CA SER A 73 -24.44 2.94 13.03
C SER A 73 -24.93 3.59 11.73
N ALA A 74 -26.25 3.71 11.57
CA ALA A 74 -26.84 4.34 10.39
C ALA A 74 -26.37 5.80 10.20
N GLU A 75 -26.17 6.54 11.29
CA GLU A 75 -25.64 7.92 11.25
C GLU A 75 -24.19 7.99 10.76
N GLU A 76 -23.35 7.04 11.16
CA GLU A 76 -21.97 6.97 10.69
C GLU A 76 -21.92 6.62 9.19
N LEU A 77 -22.79 5.73 8.71
CA LEU A 77 -22.89 5.38 7.29
C LEU A 77 -23.34 6.56 6.42
N GLU A 78 -24.34 7.32 6.85
CA GLU A 78 -24.78 8.52 6.12
C GLU A 78 -23.68 9.58 6.03
N THR A 79 -22.81 9.67 7.04
CA THR A 79 -21.69 10.62 7.05
C THR A 79 -20.58 10.20 6.08
N MET A 80 -20.41 8.90 5.81
CA MET A 80 -19.39 8.39 4.87
C MET A 80 -19.75 8.57 3.39
N VAL A 81 -20.99 8.90 3.07
CA VAL A 81 -21.50 9.06 1.69
C VAL A 81 -21.59 10.55 1.26
N LYS A 82 -21.42 11.48 2.21
CA LYS A 82 -21.37 12.94 1.94
C LYS A 82 -19.95 13.40 1.66
#